data_AF-A0A542PVW2-F1
#
_entry.id   AF-A0A542PVW2-F1
#
_cell.length_a   1.000
_cell.length_b   1.000
_cell.length_c   1.000
_cell.angle_alpha   90.00
_cell.angle_beta   90.00
_cell.angle_gamma   90.00
#
_symmetry.space_group_name_H-M   'P 1'
#
loop_
_entity.id
_entity.type
_entity.pdbx_description
1 polymer ?
#
loop_
_entity_poly.entity_id
_entity_poly.type
_entity_poly.pdbx_seq_one_letter_code
_entity_poly.pdbx_strand_id
1 'polypeptide(L)'
;MQKEENVKRIYPEARTGVINWIEQNFHDIEGFVCIFNLKDGTTQLVYDTYTYLEAIGLAEIAKNTIHVMTRNGEFVPKERE
;
A
#
# COMPACT_ATOMS: atom_id res chain seq x y z
N MET A 1 37.33 -3.83 20.40
CA MET A 1 36.49 -2.61 20.32
C MET A 1 35.22 -2.97 19.57
N GLN A 2 34.08 -2.97 20.27
CA GLN A 2 32.77 -3.24 19.67
C GLN A 2 32.37 -2.08 18.76
N LYS A 3 31.86 -2.39 17.56
CA LYS A 3 31.21 -1.42 16.68
C LYS A 3 29.87 -1.05 17.34
N GLU A 4 29.71 0.20 17.74
CA GLU A 4 28.41 0.73 18.11
C GLU A 4 27.54 0.78 16.85
N GLU A 5 26.66 -0.21 16.67
CA GLU A 5 25.56 -0.09 15.73
C GLU A 5 24.61 0.97 16.29
N ASN A 6 24.55 2.10 15.61
CA ASN A 6 23.70 3.23 15.96
C ASN A 6 22.26 2.84 15.63
N VAL A 7 21.61 2.06 16.50
CA VAL A 7 20.22 1.64 16.33
C VAL A 7 19.33 2.87 16.49
N LYS A 8 18.94 3.46 15.35
CA LYS A 8 17.89 4.49 15.33
C LYS A 8 16.58 3.85 15.78
N ARG A 9 16.00 4.36 16.87
CA ARG A 9 14.60 4.07 17.23
C ARG A 9 13.70 4.57 16.10
N ILE A 10 13.17 3.66 15.29
CA ILE A 10 12.09 3.94 14.36
C ILE A 10 10.79 3.84 15.19
N TYR A 11 10.16 4.99 15.44
CA TYR A 11 8.79 4.99 15.95
C TYR A 11 7.89 4.45 14.84
N PRO A 12 7.03 3.45 15.11
CA PRO A 12 6.14 2.94 14.08
C PRO A 12 5.03 3.96 13.85
N GLU A 13 5.29 4.94 12.99
CA GLU A 13 4.22 5.73 12.41
C GLU A 13 3.35 4.77 11.59
N ALA A 14 2.02 4.92 11.58
CA ALA A 14 1.10 4.00 10.89
C ALA A 14 1.51 3.72 9.42
N ARG A 15 2.23 4.65 8.80
CA ARG A 15 2.88 4.54 7.50
C ARG A 15 3.94 3.42 7.44
N THR A 16 4.82 3.32 8.43
CA THR A 16 5.82 2.25 8.54
C THR A 16 5.19 0.89 8.85
N GLY A 17 4.07 0.85 9.59
CA GLY A 17 3.36 -0.40 9.86
C GLY A 17 2.72 -1.03 8.62
N VAL A 18 2.06 -0.20 7.80
CA VAL A 18 1.46 -0.65 6.53
C VAL A 18 2.56 -1.07 5.54
N ILE A 19 3.61 -0.27 5.38
CA ILE A 19 4.73 -0.61 4.49
C ILE A 19 5.39 -1.92 4.94
N ASN A 20 5.72 -2.07 6.23
CA ASN A 20 6.28 -3.33 6.76
C ASN A 20 5.36 -4.53 6.54
N TRP A 21 4.04 -4.37 6.69
CA TRP A 21 3.10 -5.45 6.42
C TRP A 21 3.13 -5.84 4.94
N ILE A 22 3.17 -4.86 4.02
CA ILE A 22 3.26 -5.15 2.58
C ILE A 22 4.58 -5.87 2.29
N GLU A 23 5.72 -5.39 2.79
CA GLU A 23 7.04 -6.02 2.58
C GLU A 23 7.13 -7.45 3.15
N GLN A 24 6.41 -7.76 4.22
CA GLN A 24 6.38 -9.10 4.81
C GLN A 24 5.49 -10.09 4.04
N ASN A 25 4.47 -9.61 3.35
CA ASN A 25 3.50 -10.45 2.64
C ASN A 25 3.76 -10.52 1.14
N PHE A 26 4.49 -9.55 0.59
CA PHE A 26 4.83 -9.47 -0.82
C PHE A 26 6.35 -9.45 -0.95
N HIS A 27 6.91 -10.51 -1.56
CA HIS A 27 8.36 -10.74 -1.63
C HIS A 27 9.13 -9.69 -2.44
N ASP A 28 8.47 -8.97 -3.35
CA ASP A 28 8.99 -7.80 -4.07
C ASP A 28 7.81 -6.84 -4.34
N ILE A 29 8.00 -5.55 -4.04
CA ILE A 29 7.03 -4.48 -4.34
C ILE A 29 7.64 -3.63 -5.44
N GLU A 30 7.24 -3.84 -6.69
CA GLU A 30 7.68 -3.01 -7.83
C GLU A 30 7.03 -1.61 -7.82
N GLY A 31 5.92 -1.44 -7.09
CA GLY A 31 5.21 -0.18 -6.89
C GLY A 31 3.87 -0.39 -6.20
N PHE A 32 3.29 0.68 -5.63
CA PHE A 32 1.98 0.61 -4.98
C PHE A 32 1.14 1.87 -5.18
N VAL A 33 -0.18 1.70 -5.05
CA VAL A 33 -1.16 2.80 -4.95
C VAL A 33 -2.06 2.52 -3.76
N CYS A 34 -2.13 3.46 -2.82
CA CYS A 34 -2.97 3.38 -1.64
C CYS A 34 -3.91 4.58 -1.56
N ILE A 35 -5.15 4.32 -1.14
CA ILE A 35 -6.16 5.34 -0.90
C ILE A 35 -6.41 5.42 0.60
N PHE A 36 -6.19 6.59 1.19
CA PHE A 36 -6.42 6.87 2.60
C PHE A 36 -7.59 7.83 2.76
N ASN A 37 -8.54 7.47 3.63
CA ASN A 37 -9.55 8.40 4.11
C ASN A 37 -9.00 9.11 5.34
N LEU A 38 -8.89 10.43 5.28
CA LEU A 38 -8.35 11.26 6.33
C LEU A 38 -9.44 11.66 7.34
N LYS A 39 -9.01 12.09 8.52
CA LYS A 39 -9.92 12.47 9.63
C LYS A 39 -10.80 13.68 9.30
N ASP A 40 -10.37 14.52 8.37
CA ASP A 40 -11.12 15.70 7.89
C ASP A 40 -12.17 15.34 6.83
N GLY A 41 -12.34 14.06 6.51
CA GLY A 41 -13.29 13.57 5.51
C GLY A 41 -12.77 13.66 4.07
N THR A 42 -11.53 14.10 3.87
CA THR A 42 -10.90 14.09 2.55
C THR A 42 -10.24 12.74 2.26
N THR A 43 -9.97 12.49 0.99
CA THR A 43 -9.26 11.30 0.53
C THR A 43 -7.91 11.70 -0.02
N GLN A 44 -6.86 10.98 0.38
CA GLN A 44 -5.51 11.15 -0.16
C GLN A 44 -5.07 9.86 -0.84
N LEU A 45 -4.53 10.02 -2.04
CA LEU A 45 -3.88 8.92 -2.76
C LEU A 45 -2.37 9.05 -2.59
N VAL A 46 -1.72 7.93 -2.28
CA VAL A 46 -0.26 7.81 -2.17
C VAL A 46 0.19 6.77 -3.18
N TYR A 47 1.20 7.13 -3.97
CA TYR A 47 1.76 6.30 -5.02
C TYR A 47 3.28 6.21 -4.80
N ASP A 48 3.85 5.03 -5.07
CA ASP A 48 5.30 4.83 -5.19
C ASP A 48 5.63 4.54 -6.65
N THR A 49 5.80 5.64 -7.39
CA THR A 49 5.99 5.65 -8.85
C THR A 49 6.82 6.86 -9.24
N TYR A 50 7.60 6.76 -10.31
CA TYR A 50 8.44 7.85 -10.79
C TYR A 50 7.71 8.79 -11.74
N THR A 51 6.62 8.32 -12.37
CA THR A 51 5.85 9.13 -13.31
C THR A 51 4.34 9.05 -13.07
N TYR A 52 3.63 10.09 -13.53
CA TYR A 52 2.18 10.12 -13.55
C TYR A 52 1.56 8.98 -14.38
N LEU A 53 2.22 8.59 -15.49
CA LEU A 53 1.75 7.50 -16.35
C LEU A 53 1.78 6.15 -15.61
N GLU A 54 2.85 5.90 -14.86
CA GLU A 54 2.99 4.70 -14.02
C GLU A 54 1.88 4.64 -12.96
N ALA A 55 1.61 5.76 -12.28
CA ALA A 55 0.55 5.84 -11.28
C ALA A 55 -0.84 5.50 -11.87
N ILE A 56 -1.15 6.01 -13.07
CA ILE A 56 -2.39 5.64 -13.79
C ILE A 56 -2.40 4.15 -14.14
N GLY A 57 -1.28 3.64 -14.68
CA GLY A 57 -1.16 2.24 -15.08
C GLY A 57 -1.46 1.30 -13.91
N LEU A 58 -0.86 1.56 -12.75
CA LEU A 58 -1.10 0.78 -11.54
C LEU A 58 -2.57 0.86 -11.08
N ALA A 59 -3.19 2.03 -11.14
CA ALA A 59 -4.59 2.19 -10.75
C ALA A 59 -5.55 1.40 -11.66
N GLU A 60 -5.32 1.41 -12.98
CA GLU A 60 -6.13 0.63 -13.94
C GLU A 60 -5.91 -0.87 -13.78
N ILE A 61 -4.68 -1.31 -13.52
CA ILE A 61 -4.39 -2.72 -13.21
C ILE A 61 -5.14 -3.14 -11.94
N ALA A 62 -5.06 -2.37 -10.86
CA ALA A 62 -5.75 -2.66 -9.61
C ALA A 62 -7.27 -2.77 -9.80
N LYS A 63 -7.87 -1.84 -10.55
CA LYS A 63 -9.29 -1.87 -10.90
C LYS A 63 -9.66 -3.12 -11.70
N ASN A 64 -8.87 -3.48 -12.71
CA ASN A 64 -9.11 -4.68 -13.51
C ASN A 64 -9.02 -5.96 -12.66
N THR A 65 -8.01 -6.05 -11.79
CA THR A 65 -7.84 -7.19 -10.87
C THR A 65 -9.06 -7.35 -9.96
N ILE A 66 -9.56 -6.26 -9.34
CA ILE A 66 -10.77 -6.31 -8.53
C ILE A 66 -11.97 -6.82 -9.34
N HIS A 67 -12.13 -6.35 -10.59
CA HIS A 67 -13.21 -6.84 -11.47
C HIS A 67 -13.09 -8.34 -11.77
N VAL A 68 -11.89 -8.84 -12.05
CA VAL A 68 -11.65 -10.27 -12.29
C VAL A 68 -11.95 -11.09 -11.04
N MET A 69 -11.41 -10.71 -9.89
CA MET A 69 -11.65 -11.39 -8.61
C MET A 69 -13.14 -11.40 -8.26
N THR A 70 -13.86 -10.31 -8.53
CA THR A 70 -15.31 -10.24 -8.33
C THR A 70 -16.05 -11.24 -9.22
N ARG A 71 -15.68 -11.33 -10.51
CA ARG A 71 -16.29 -12.30 -11.44
C ARG A 71 -16.02 -13.74 -11.05
N ASN A 72 -14.85 -14.02 -10.49
CA ASN A 72 -14.45 -15.36 -10.07
C ASN A 72 -14.95 -15.73 -8.66
N GLY A 73 -15.60 -14.80 -7.95
CA GLY A 73 -16.04 -15.03 -6.56
C GLY A 73 -14.90 -15.05 -5.54
N GLU A 74 -13.72 -14.56 -5.90
CA GLU A 74 -12.52 -14.49 -5.06
C GLU A 74 -12.42 -13.17 -4.29
N PHE A 75 -13.16 -12.14 -4.72
CA PHE A 75 -13.19 -10.85 -4.03
C PHE A 75 -14.07 -10.92 -2.78
N VAL A 76 -13.48 -10.71 -1.61
CA VAL A 76 -14.18 -10.62 -0.32
C VAL A 76 -14.26 -9.16 0.10
N PRO A 77 -15.42 -8.48 -0.09
CA PRO A 77 -15.59 -7.13 0.42
C PRO A 77 -15.62 -7.15 1.96
N LYS A 78 -15.10 -6.10 2.59
CA LYS A 78 -15.35 -5.87 4.02
C LYS A 78 -16.84 -5.56 4.23
N GLU A 79 -17.46 -6.17 5.23
CA GLU A 79 -18.81 -5.81 5.66
C GLU A 79 -18.83 -4.34 6.13
N ARG A 80 -19.88 -3.59 5.77
CA ARG A 80 -20.08 -2.24 6.29
C ARG A 80 -20.57 -2.35 7.73
N GLU A 81 -19.83 -1.76 8.65
CA GLU A 81 -20.25 -1.52 10.05
C GLU A 81 -21.37 -0.48 10.12
#